data_AF-A0A937L8I9-F1
#
_entry.id   AF-A0A937L8I9-F1
#
_cell.length_a   1.000
_cell.length_b   1.000
_cell.length_c   1.000
_cell.angle_alpha   90.00
_cell.angle_beta   90.00
_cell.angle_gamma   90.00
#
_symmetry.space_group_name_H-M   'P 1'
#
loop_
_entity.id
_entity.type
_entity.pdbx_description
1 polymer ?
#
loop_
_entity_poly.entity_id
_entity_poly.type
_entity_poly.pdbx_seq_one_letter_code
_entity_poly.pdbx_strand_id
1 'polypeptide(L)' 'MITAGVDEVGRGCLAGPVVSAAVILKENINLKLLKDSKKISFKKRIEIAEHIKLNSTYAIGLATVEEILNLNIL' A
#
# COMPACT_ATOMS: atom_id res chain seq x y z
N MET A 1 8.21 2.40 -21.02
CA MET A 1 7.46 1.39 -20.23
C MET A 1 7.33 1.93 -18.81
N ILE A 2 6.13 1.91 -18.22
CA ILE A 2 5.90 2.34 -16.84
C ILE A 2 5.66 1.09 -16.00
N THR A 3 6.30 0.97 -14.84
CA THR A 3 6.14 -0.17 -13.93
C THR A 3 5.53 0.31 -12.62
N ALA A 4 4.47 -0.37 -12.17
CA ALA A 4 3.84 -0.13 -10.88
C ALA A 4 3.97 -1.37 -9.99
N GLY A 5 4.26 -1.16 -8.70
CA GLY A 5 4.09 -2.17 -7.67
C GLY A 5 2.69 -2.07 -7.08
N VAL A 6 2.06 -3.21 -6.80
CA VAL A 6 0.72 -3.30 -6.21
C VAL A 6 0.73 -4.26 -5.03
N ASP A 7 -0.02 -3.94 -3.98
CA ASP A 7 -0.20 -4.79 -2.81
C ASP A 7 -1.48 -4.41 -2.05
N GLU A 8 -1.97 -5.31 -1.19
CA GLU A 8 -3.17 -5.14 -0.37
C GLU A 8 -2.96 -5.40 1.12
N VAL A 9 -3.88 -4.88 1.93
CA VAL A 9 -4.00 -5.18 3.35
C VAL A 9 -5.48 -5.34 3.72
N GLY A 10 -5.75 -6.18 4.72
CA GLY A 10 -7.12 -6.42 5.20
C GLY A 10 -7.81 -7.64 4.59
N ARG A 11 -7.21 -8.26 3.55
CA ARG A 11 -7.73 -9.52 3.00
C ARG A 11 -7.60 -10.63 4.04
N GLY A 12 -8.72 -11.27 4.39
CA GLY A 12 -8.80 -12.30 5.43
C GLY A 12 -8.90 -11.78 6.87
N CYS A 13 -9.03 -10.46 7.07
CA CYS A 13 -9.36 -9.93 8.39
C CYS A 13 -10.82 -10.22 8.76
N LEU A 14 -11.09 -10.38 10.07
CA LEU A 14 -12.45 -10.60 10.59
C LEU A 14 -13.36 -9.37 10.42
N ALA A 15 -12.78 -8.17 10.45
CA ALA A 15 -13.51 -6.92 10.35
C ALA A 15 -12.66 -5.85 9.63
N GLY A 16 -13.35 -4.92 8.99
CA GLY A 16 -12.74 -3.80 8.26
C GLY A 16 -12.75 -4.00 6.75
N PRO A 17 -12.43 -2.94 5.99
CA PRO A 17 -12.33 -2.99 4.54
C PRO A 17 -11.04 -3.68 4.08
N VAL A 18 -10.97 -4.00 2.79
CA VAL A 18 -9.73 -4.31 2.10
C VAL A 18 -9.21 -3.02 1.47
N VAL A 19 -7.94 -2.70 1.70
CA VAL A 19 -7.27 -1.53 1.13
C VAL A 19 -6.15 -2.00 0.23
N SER A 20 -6.07 -1.46 -0.98
CA SER A 20 -4.98 -1.72 -1.92
C SER A 20 -4.26 -0.44 -2.29
N ALA A 21 -3.00 -0.57 -2.71
CA ALA A 21 -2.20 0.54 -3.19
C ALA A 21 -1.48 0.16 -4.48
N ALA A 22 -1.39 1.12 -5.40
CA ALA A 22 -0.51 1.05 -6.57
C ALA A 22 0.51 2.18 -6.48
N VAL A 23 1.80 1.87 -6.69
CA VAL A 23 2.90 2.82 -6.56
C VAL A 23 3.83 2.72 -7.76
N ILE A 24 4.06 3.84 -8.43
CA ILE A 24 5.07 4.03 -9.47
C ILE A 24 6.18 4.91 -8.86
N LEU A 25 7.34 4.29 -8.61
CA LEU A 25 8.50 4.97 -8.03
C LEU A 25 9.13 5.94 -9.06
N LYS A 26 9.47 7.16 -8.63
CA LYS A 26 10.27 8.09 -9.44
C LYS A 26 11.75 7.74 -9.31
N GLU A 27 12.56 8.15 -10.29
CA GLU A 27 14.00 7.82 -10.37
C GLU A 27 14.79 8.21 -9.12
N ASN A 28 14.41 9.30 -8.45
CA ASN A 28 15.16 9.87 -7.33
C ASN A 28 14.74 9.32 -5.95
N ILE A 29 13.90 8.28 -5.88
CA ILE A 29 13.48 7.76 -4.57
C ILE A 29 14.62 7.05 -3.84
N ASN A 30 14.71 7.26 -2.52
CA ASN A 30 15.72 6.61 -1.71
C ASN A 30 15.32 5.16 -1.38
N LEU A 31 15.69 4.22 -2.25
CA LEU A 31 15.41 2.79 -2.08
C LEU A 31 15.96 2.17 -0.79
N LYS A 32 16.97 2.78 -0.15
CA LYS A 32 17.51 2.27 1.13
C LYS A 32 16.48 2.38 2.26
N LEU A 33 15.54 3.33 2.17
CA LEU A 33 14.45 3.49 3.15
C LEU A 33 13.36 2.42 2.97
N LEU A 34 13.32 1.73 1.84
CA LEU A 34 12.25 0.80 1.47
C LEU A 34 12.57 -0.68 1.77
N LYS A 35 13.79 -0.99 2.24
CA LYS A 35 14.18 -2.38 2.51
C LYS A 35 13.79 -2.82 3.92
N ASP A 36 13.10 -3.97 3.97
CA ASP A 36 12.76 -4.78 5.15
C ASP A 36 11.71 -4.20 6.12
N SER A 37 10.53 -3.87 5.58
CA SER A 37 9.37 -3.30 6.30
C SER A 37 8.86 -4.13 7.49
N LYS A 38 9.16 -5.44 7.53
CA LYS A 38 8.62 -6.39 8.51
C LYS A 38 9.17 -6.21 9.92
N LYS A 39 10.30 -5.52 10.09
CA LYS A 39 10.90 -5.21 11.41
C LYS A 39 10.80 -3.72 11.78
N ILE A 40 10.07 -2.93 11.00
CA ILE A 40 10.00 -1.48 11.15
C ILE A 40 8.87 -1.11 12.13
N SER A 41 9.16 -0.20 13.06
CA SER A 41 8.16 0.31 14.02
C SER A 41 7.02 1.05 13.30
N PHE A 42 5.84 1.14 13.94
CA PHE A 42 4.70 1.86 13.36
C PHE A 42 5.07 3.30 12.95
N LYS A 43 5.71 4.05 13.85
CA LYS A 43 6.17 5.41 13.58
C LYS A 43 7.05 5.48 12.34
N LYS A 44 7.99 4.55 12.20
CA LYS A 44 8.92 4.53 11.07
C LYS A 44 8.23 4.12 9.76
N ARG A 45 7.19 3.27 9.81
CA ARG A 45 6.35 2.98 8.64
C ARG A 45 5.58 4.21 8.16
N ILE A 46 5.07 5.04 9.06
CA ILE A 46 4.43 6.31 8.70
C ILE A 46 5.42 7.25 8.00
N GLU A 47 6.63 7.42 8.55
CA GLU A 47 7.69 8.22 7.92
C GLU A 47 8.03 7.72 6.50
N ILE A 48 8.16 6.40 6.33
CA ILE A 48 8.45 5.79 5.01
C ILE A 48 7.27 5.98 4.05
N ALA A 49 6.02 5.82 4.52
CA ALA A 49 4.83 6.03 3.70
C ALA A 49 4.77 7.48 3.18
N GLU A 50 5.02 8.47 4.03
CA GLU A 50 5.08 9.88 3.62
C GLU A 50 6.20 10.13 2.61
N HIS A 51 7.38 9.52 2.80
CA HIS A 51 8.45 9.59 1.81
C HIS A 51 8.03 9.03 0.45
N ILE A 52 7.35 7.88 0.42
CA ILE A 52 6.84 7.27 -0.82
C ILE A 52 5.83 8.20 -1.49
N LYS A 53 4.85 8.73 -0.74
CA LYS A 53 3.80 9.61 -1.27
C LYS A 53 4.37 10.88 -1.91
N LEU A 54 5.40 11.47 -1.31
CA LEU A 54 6.04 12.68 -1.84
C LEU A 54 6.91 12.40 -3.08
N ASN A 55 7.49 11.20 -3.17
CA ASN A 55 8.50 10.86 -4.19
C ASN A 55 8.03 9.83 -5.22
N SER A 56 6.73 9.55 -5.29
CA SER A 56 6.14 8.56 -6.21
C SER A 56 4.83 9.08 -6.78
N THR A 57 4.37 8.48 -7.88
CA THR A 57 2.95 8.54 -8.24
C THR A 57 2.27 7.34 -7.59
N TYR A 58 1.16 7.55 -6.91
CA TYR A 58 0.46 6.48 -6.22
C TYR A 58 -1.06 6.66 -6.29
N ALA A 59 -1.78 5.57 -6.09
CA ALA A 59 -3.22 5.54 -5.91
C ALA A 59 -3.57 4.54 -4.81
N ILE A 60 -4.68 4.80 -4.12
CA ILE A 60 -5.24 3.94 -3.07
C ILE A 60 -6.64 3.51 -3.51
N GLY A 61 -6.91 2.21 -3.42
CA GLY A 61 -8.23 1.63 -3.59
C GLY A 61 -8.76 1.12 -2.25
N LEU A 62 -10.08 1.19 -2.06
CA LEU A 62 -10.76 0.65 -0.89
C LEU A 62 -11.97 -0.15 -1.36
N ALA A 63 -12.12 -1.35 -0.82
CA ALA A 63 -13.33 -2.15 -0.93
C ALA A 63 -13.97 -2.23 0.46
N THR A 64 -15.17 -1.68 0.58
CA THR A 64 -16.01 -1.76 1.78
C THR A 64 -16.43 -3.20 2.06
N VAL A 65 -16.90 -3.48 3.29
CA VAL A 65 -17.43 -4.80 3.64
C VAL A 65 -18.56 -5.22 2.70
N GLU A 66 -19.43 -4.28 2.31
CA GLU A 66 -20.50 -4.53 1.36
C GLU A 66 -19.96 -4.89 -0.03
N GLU A 67 -19.00 -4.13 -0.57
CA GLU A 67 -18.36 -4.45 -1.85
C GLU A 67 -17.61 -5.79 -1.81
N ILE A 68 -16.96 -6.11 -0.70
CA ILE A 68 -16.25 -7.38 -0.51
C ILE A 68 -17.22 -8.56 -0.67
N LEU A 69 -18.37 -8.48 -0.01
CA LEU A 69 -19.41 -9.52 -0.06
C LEU A 69 -20.06 -9.58 -1.45
N ASN A 70 -20.37 -8.43 -2.04
CA ASN A 70 -21.02 -8.35 -3.36
C ASN A 70 -20.12 -8.85 -4.49
N LEU A 71 -18.81 -8.58 -4.42
CA LEU A 71 -17.83 -8.96 -5.44
C LEU A 71 -17.17 -10.32 -5.16
N ASN A 72 -17.45 -10.95 -4.02
CA ASN A 72 -16.91 -12.25 -3.60
C ASN A 72 -15.37 -12.33 -3.71
N ILE A 73 -14.68 -11.34 -3.13
CA ILE A 73 -13.21 -11.24 -3.14
C ILE A 73 -12.55 -11.83 -1.86
N LEU A 74 -13.29 -12.69 -1.15
CA LEU A 74 -12.85 -13.48 0.01
C LEU A 74 -13.13 -14.96 -0.23
#